data_AF-A0AAW3TXG3-F1
#
_entry.id   AF-A0AAW3TXG3-F1
#
_cell.length_a   1.000
_cell.length_b   1.000
_cell.length_c   1.000
_cell.angle_alpha   90.00
_cell.angle_beta   90.00
_cell.angle_gamma   90.00
#
_symmetry.space_group_name_H-M   'P 1'
#
loop_
_entity.id
_entity.type
_entity.pdbx_description
1 polymer ?
#
loop_
_entity_poly.entity_id
_entity_poly.type
_entity_poly.pdbx_seq_one_letter_code
_entity_poly.pdbx_strand_id
1 'polypeptide(L)' 'MIGRCVPPDQAIHDGCGRAKVNDAFWVVARPDLPAGTPLRIVGVDGMTSLVQLAG' A
#
# COMPACT_ATOMS: atom_id res chain seq x y z
N MET A 1 5.96 3.38 7.73
CA MET A 1 7.41 3.48 7.40
C MET A 1 7.53 3.86 5.94
N ILE A 2 8.18 4.99 5.63
CA ILE A 2 8.44 5.44 4.26
C ILE A 2 9.64 4.67 3.68
N GLY A 3 9.62 4.40 2.38
CA GLY A 3 10.67 3.74 1.63
C GLY A 3 10.54 2.23 1.51
N ARG A 4 9.62 1.60 2.27
CA ARG A 4 9.44 0.14 2.27
C ARG A 4 8.60 -0.34 1.11
N CYS A 5 9.00 -1.46 0.50
CA CYS A 5 8.18 -2.21 -0.45
C CYS A 5 7.32 -3.24 0.29
N VAL A 6 6.00 -3.16 0.10
CA VAL A 6 5.02 -4.10 0.63
C VAL A 6 4.00 -4.43 -0.47
N PRO A 7 3.70 -5.71 -0.70
CA PRO A 7 2.57 -6.07 -1.56
C PRO A 7 1.25 -5.83 -0.81
N PRO A 8 0.18 -5.43 -1.50
CA PRO A 8 -1.14 -5.38 -0.92
C PRO A 8 -1.66 -6.81 -0.74
N ASP A 9 -2.34 -7.04 0.38
CA ASP A 9 -2.95 -8.30 0.79
C ASP A 9 -4.12 -8.69 -0.13
N GLN A 10 -4.85 -7.68 -0.61
CA GLN A 10 -5.96 -7.79 -1.56
C GLN A 10 -5.77 -6.78 -2.70
N ALA A 11 -6.55 -6.94 -3.76
CA ALA A 11 -6.56 -5.94 -4.83
C ALA A 11 -6.95 -4.57 -4.26
N ILE A 12 -6.31 -3.53 -4.76
CA ILE A 12 -6.71 -2.17 -4.46
C ILE A 12 -7.92 -1.88 -5.34
N HIS A 13 -9.03 -1.49 -4.72
CA HIS A 13 -10.28 -1.13 -5.39
C HIS A 13 -10.80 0.21 -4.89
N ASP A 14 -11.39 1.02 -5.77
CA ASP A 14 -11.92 2.34 -5.45
C ASP A 14 -10.88 3.26 -4.76
N GLY A 15 -9.62 3.15 -5.19
CA GLY A 15 -8.55 3.96 -4.62
C GLY A 15 -7.96 3.46 -3.30
N CYS A 16 -8.51 2.39 -2.71
CA CYS A 16 -8.18 1.93 -1.35
C CYS A 16 -7.83 0.44 -1.31
N GLY A 17 -6.81 0.10 -0.53
CA GLY A 17 -6.41 -1.28 -0.29
C GLY A 17 -5.78 -1.46 1.08
N ARG A 18 -5.30 -2.67 1.34
CA ARG A 18 -4.66 -3.03 2.61
C ARG A 18 -3.34 -3.74 2.35
N ALA A 19 -2.29 -3.35 3.08
CA ALA A 19 -0.99 -4.01 3.02
C ALA A 19 -0.49 -4.36 4.42
N LYS A 20 0.20 -5.49 4.55
CA LYS A 20 0.86 -5.85 5.81
C LYS A 20 2.21 -5.14 5.89
N VAL A 21 2.39 -4.32 6.93
CA VAL A 21 3.62 -3.60 7.22
C VAL A 21 4.14 -4.07 8.58
N ASN A 22 5.26 -4.79 8.57
CA ASN A 22 5.76 -5.54 9.73
C ASN A 22 4.72 -6.57 10.18
N ASP A 23 4.11 -6.36 11.34
CA ASP A 23 3.10 -7.25 11.90
C ASP A 23 1.70 -6.62 11.95
N ALA A 24 1.55 -5.39 11.45
CA ALA A 24 0.27 -4.69 11.41
C ALA A 24 -0.25 -4.52 9.98
N PHE A 25 -1.56 -4.44 9.82
CA PHE A 25 -2.19 -4.09 8.56
C PHE A 25 -2.44 -2.58 8.49
N TRP A 26 -2.10 -1.98 7.35
CA TRP A 26 -2.28 -0.56 7.09
C TRP A 26 -3.12 -0.35 5.84
N VAL A 27 -3.93 0.71 5.85
CA VAL A 27 -4.66 1.17 4.68
C VAL A 27 -3.65 1.81 3.72
N VAL A 28 -3.73 1.45 2.45
CA VAL A 28 -2.92 2.04 1.37
C VAL A 28 -3.83 2.70 0.36
N ALA A 29 -3.50 3.92 -0.05
CA ALA A 29 -4.26 4.64 -1.07
C ALA A 29 -3.53 4.61 -2.41
N ARG A 30 -4.21 4.12 -3.46
CA ARG A 30 -3.76 4.19 -4.85
C ARG A 30 -4.83 3.80 -5.87
N PRO A 31 -4.65 4.14 -7.17
CA PRO A 31 -5.50 3.61 -8.23
C PRO A 31 -5.53 2.08 -8.25
N ASP A 32 -6.62 1.54 -8.80
CA ASP A 32 -6.88 0.11 -8.88
C ASP A 32 -5.71 -0.71 -9.39
N LEU A 33 -5.38 -1.77 -8.64
CA LEU A 33 -4.29 -2.66 -9.00
C LEU A 33 -4.47 -4.04 -8.35
N PRO A 34 -3.95 -5.12 -8.96
CA PRO A 34 -4.12 -6.46 -8.45
C PRO A 34 -3.34 -6.71 -7.13
N ALA A 35 -3.87 -7.60 -6.31
CA ALA A 35 -3.20 -8.08 -5.10
C ALA A 35 -1.78 -8.56 -5.41
N GLY A 36 -0.86 -8.44 -4.45
CA GLY A 36 0.50 -8.95 -4.60
C GLY A 36 1.47 -8.05 -5.39
N THR A 37 0.99 -7.03 -6.11
CA THR A 37 1.89 -6.13 -6.83
C THR A 37 2.76 -5.35 -5.85
N PRO A 38 4.09 -5.30 -6.03
CA PRO A 38 4.96 -4.64 -5.07
C PRO A 38 4.76 -3.12 -5.08
N LEU A 39 4.47 -2.55 -3.91
CA LEU A 39 4.23 -1.12 -3.71
C LEU A 39 5.22 -0.54 -2.73
N ARG A 40 5.85 0.58 -3.06
CA ARG A 40 6.70 1.34 -2.15
C ARG A 40 5.88 2.37 -1.40
N ILE A 41 5.97 2.41 -0.07
CA ILE A 41 5.39 3.49 0.74
C ILE A 41 6.22 4.75 0.53
N VAL A 42 5.57 5.83 0.09
CA VAL A 42 6.21 7.11 -0.22
C VAL A 42 5.80 8.22 0.75
N GLY A 43 4.72 8.02 1.50
CA GLY A 43 4.22 8.99 2.48
C GLY A 43 3.17 8.37 3.39
N VAL A 44 2.70 9.16 4.34
CA VAL A 44 1.59 8.82 5.22
C VAL A 44 0.70 10.06 5.35
N ASP A 45 -0.60 9.87 5.16
CA ASP A 45 -1.63 10.87 5.38
C ASP A 45 -2.60 10.36 6.45
N GLY A 46 -2.46 10.89 7.68
CA GLY A 46 -3.18 10.39 8.85
C GLY A 46 -2.90 8.90 9.13
N MET A 47 -3.93 8.06 8.95
CA MET A 47 -3.82 6.60 9.10
C MET A 47 -3.64 5.86 7.76
N THR A 48 -3.51 6.59 6.65
CA THR A 48 -3.40 6.04 5.29
C THR A 48 -1.97 6.14 4.79
N SER A 49 -1.41 5.03 4.33
CA SER A 49 -0.08 5.02 3.69
C SER A 49 -0.20 5.33 2.20
N LEU A 50 0.47 6.38 1.75
CA LEU A 50 0.59 6.71 0.33
C LEU A 50 1.67 5.82 -0.30
N VAL A 51 1.35 5.21 -1.43
CA VAL A 51 2.25 4.23 -2.07
C VAL A 51 2.51 4.57 -3.55
N GLN A 52 3.63 4.12 -4.13
CA GLN A 52 3.96 4.13 -5.58
C GLN A 52 4.49 2.77 -6.07
N LEU A 53 4.34 2.44 -7.37
CA LEU A 53 4.77 1.13 -7.88
C LEU A 53 6.24 0.97 -7.52
N ALA A 54 6.60 -0.16 -6.93
CA ALA A 54 8.00 -0.49 -6.78
C ALA A 54 8.48 -0.87 -8.19
N GLY A 55 9.16 0.07 -8.85
CA GLY A 55 9.87 -0.18 -10.09
C GLY A 55 11.01 -1.17 -9.92
#